data_AF-A0A964UFJ9-F1
#
_entry.id   AF-A0A964UFJ9-F1
#
_cell.length_a   1.000
_cell.length_b   1.000
_cell.length_c   1.000
_cell.angle_alpha   90.00
_cell.angle_beta   90.00
_cell.angle_gamma   90.00
#
_symmetry.space_group_name_H-M   'P 1'
#
loop_
_entity.id
_entity.type
_entity.pdbx_description
1 polymer ?
#
loop_
_entity_poly.entity_id
_entity_poly.type
_entity_poly.pdbx_seq_one_letter_code
_entity_poly.pdbx_strand_id
1 'polypeptide(L)'
;RQELYLAAGATAMLVFHFDADLAGTTAEDFIRTILIERLGAHGVVTGGDFTFGKGAKGNVDLLRTLGGEFGLESRVVEAVEKDGIVSSSRIREALRDGDPQTAADLLTRPFAIRGVVEHGDKRGRTIGYPTANLAIDTYLRPKYGIYAVTGKILQTGEVLKGAANIGVRPQFEPPKELLEPYFFDFAGDLYGQEIEVAFHHFLRGEAKFDSLDGLMDQMEKDCAEARRLLSALAP
;
A
#
# COMPACT_ATOMS: atom_id res chain seq x y z
N ARG A 1 5.49 -4.97 2.71
CA ARG A 1 5.60 -6.12 1.76
C ARG A 1 6.15 -7.37 2.43
N GLN A 2 7.33 -7.33 3.06
CA GLN A 2 7.94 -8.49 3.74
C GLN A 2 6.98 -9.13 4.77
N GLU A 3 6.38 -8.32 5.63
CA GLU A 3 5.41 -8.77 6.65
C GLU A 3 4.23 -9.53 6.05
N LEU A 4 3.76 -9.14 4.86
CA LEU A 4 2.64 -9.81 4.18
C LEU A 4 3.03 -11.19 3.66
N TYR A 5 4.24 -11.34 3.12
CA TYR A 5 4.74 -12.64 2.68
C TYR A 5 4.98 -13.58 3.87
N LEU A 6 5.55 -13.07 4.97
CA LEU A 6 5.73 -13.82 6.20
C LEU A 6 4.38 -14.30 6.77
N ALA A 7 3.38 -13.43 6.82
CA ALA A 7 2.03 -13.78 7.26
C ALA A 7 1.36 -14.84 6.37
N ALA A 8 1.70 -14.88 5.07
CA ALA A 8 1.25 -15.90 4.13
C ALA A 8 2.03 -17.23 4.22
N GLY A 9 3.00 -17.34 5.15
CA GLY A 9 3.78 -18.56 5.39
C GLY A 9 5.12 -18.63 4.67
N ALA A 10 5.58 -17.55 4.02
CA ALA A 10 6.94 -17.51 3.48
C ALA A 10 7.95 -17.55 4.63
N THR A 11 9.04 -18.28 4.43
CA THR A 11 10.16 -18.38 5.40
C THR A 11 11.31 -17.45 5.06
N ALA A 12 11.40 -17.01 3.79
CA ALA A 12 12.42 -16.10 3.30
C ALA A 12 11.89 -15.26 2.13
N MET A 13 12.50 -14.10 1.90
CA MET A 13 12.26 -13.25 0.75
C MET A 13 13.59 -12.84 0.11
N LEU A 14 13.81 -13.24 -1.14
CA LEU A 14 15.00 -12.89 -1.91
C LEU A 14 14.69 -11.67 -2.77
N VAL A 15 15.44 -10.59 -2.57
CA VAL A 15 15.31 -9.35 -3.38
C VAL A 15 16.40 -9.34 -4.43
N PHE A 16 15.99 -9.45 -5.69
CA PHE A 16 16.89 -9.28 -6.81
C PHE A 16 16.91 -7.80 -7.21
N HIS A 17 18.10 -7.22 -7.26
CA HIS A 17 18.31 -5.93 -7.91
C HIS A 17 18.44 -6.18 -9.41
N PHE A 18 17.60 -5.52 -10.20
CA PHE A 18 17.64 -5.65 -11.66
C PHE A 18 18.74 -4.73 -12.21
N ASP A 19 19.96 -5.23 -12.22
CA ASP A 19 21.14 -4.57 -12.76
C ASP A 19 21.52 -5.16 -14.14
N ALA A 20 22.62 -4.67 -14.72
CA ALA A 20 23.11 -5.13 -16.01
C ALA A 20 23.44 -6.63 -16.02
N ASP A 21 23.89 -7.17 -14.90
CA ASP A 21 24.26 -8.59 -14.77
C ASP A 21 23.00 -9.46 -14.79
N LEU A 22 21.98 -9.11 -14.00
CA LEU A 22 20.71 -9.84 -14.01
C LEU A 22 19.98 -9.68 -15.35
N ALA A 23 19.98 -8.49 -15.95
CA ALA A 23 19.40 -8.23 -17.26
C ALA A 23 20.10 -9.01 -18.39
N GLY A 24 21.40 -9.27 -18.23
CA GLY A 24 22.23 -10.02 -19.16
C GLY A 24 22.14 -11.54 -19.01
N THR A 25 21.57 -12.03 -17.91
CA THR A 25 21.48 -13.46 -17.58
C THR A 25 20.59 -14.18 -18.59
N THR A 26 21.06 -15.27 -19.20
CA THR A 26 20.25 -16.05 -20.14
C THR A 26 19.12 -16.77 -19.42
N ALA A 27 18.08 -17.20 -20.13
CA ALA A 27 17.01 -17.98 -19.50
C ALA A 27 17.52 -19.33 -18.94
N GLU A 28 18.48 -19.96 -19.63
CA GLU A 28 19.13 -21.17 -19.13
C GLU A 28 19.91 -20.91 -17.84
N ASP A 29 20.76 -19.88 -17.80
CA ASP A 29 21.55 -19.56 -16.61
C ASP A 29 20.68 -19.10 -15.45
N PHE A 30 19.54 -18.46 -15.72
CA PHE A 30 18.56 -18.14 -14.70
C PHE A 30 18.03 -19.42 -14.03
N ILE A 31 17.68 -20.44 -14.81
CA ILE A 31 17.19 -21.72 -14.29
C ILE A 31 18.32 -22.48 -13.58
N ARG A 32 19.41 -22.78 -14.30
CA ARG A 32 20.49 -23.64 -13.78
C ARG A 32 21.25 -22.94 -12.66
N THR A 33 21.84 -21.78 -12.95
CA THR A 33 22.79 -21.13 -12.04
C THR A 33 22.08 -20.44 -10.89
N ILE A 34 20.97 -19.73 -11.15
CA ILE A 34 20.27 -18.97 -10.12
C ILE A 34 19.29 -19.85 -9.34
N LEU A 35 18.30 -20.47 -9.99
CA LEU A 35 17.27 -21.22 -9.26
C LEU A 35 17.83 -22.51 -8.64
N ILE A 36 18.59 -23.30 -9.39
CA ILE A 36 19.01 -24.63 -8.93
C ILE A 36 20.31 -24.57 -8.15
N GLU A 37 21.41 -24.12 -8.75
CA GLU A 37 22.74 -24.16 -8.11
C GLU A 37 22.85 -23.21 -6.93
N ARG A 38 22.43 -21.94 -7.10
CA ARG A 38 22.56 -20.92 -6.05
C ARG A 38 21.47 -21.02 -4.98
N LEU A 39 20.22 -21.22 -5.38
CA LEU A 39 19.09 -21.21 -4.45
C LEU A 39 18.68 -22.61 -3.96
N GLY A 40 19.12 -23.69 -4.62
CA GLY A 40 18.73 -25.05 -4.26
C GLY A 40 17.24 -25.32 -4.52
N ALA A 41 16.62 -24.62 -5.47
CA ALA A 41 15.20 -24.78 -5.77
C ALA A 41 14.94 -26.14 -6.42
N HIS A 42 14.05 -26.91 -5.80
CA HIS A 42 13.52 -28.16 -6.36
C HIS A 42 12.17 -27.96 -7.03
N GLY A 43 11.47 -26.87 -6.69
CA GLY A 43 10.18 -26.51 -7.23
C GLY A 43 10.03 -25.00 -7.37
N VAL A 44 9.32 -24.54 -8.39
CA VAL A 44 8.99 -23.13 -8.61
C VAL A 44 7.53 -22.96 -8.99
N VAL A 45 6.89 -21.95 -8.41
CA VAL A 45 5.49 -21.59 -8.67
C VAL A 45 5.44 -20.18 -9.25
N THR A 46 4.76 -20.01 -10.39
CA THR A 46 4.66 -18.71 -11.09
C THR A 46 3.23 -18.41 -11.54
N GLY A 47 2.97 -17.15 -11.88
CA GLY A 47 1.80 -16.78 -12.69
C GLY A 47 1.98 -17.19 -14.14
N GLY A 48 0.87 -17.24 -14.89
CA GLY A 48 0.87 -17.62 -16.32
C GLY A 48 1.56 -16.62 -17.25
N ASP A 49 1.70 -15.37 -16.81
CA ASP A 49 2.35 -14.26 -17.53
C ASP A 49 3.85 -14.10 -17.17
N PHE A 50 4.42 -15.05 -16.43
CA PHE A 50 5.81 -14.95 -15.96
C PHE A 50 6.81 -15.06 -17.13
N THR A 51 7.71 -14.09 -17.20
CA THR A 51 8.83 -14.06 -18.14
C THR A 51 10.14 -13.74 -17.42
N PHE A 52 11.25 -14.24 -17.96
CA PHE A 52 12.57 -14.10 -17.35
C PHE A 52 13.71 -14.21 -18.38
N GLY A 53 14.93 -13.97 -17.91
CA GLY A 53 16.14 -14.02 -18.73
C GLY A 53 16.25 -12.85 -19.72
N LYS A 54 17.41 -12.78 -20.36
CA LYS A 54 17.80 -11.69 -21.27
C LYS A 54 16.77 -11.51 -22.39
N GLY A 55 16.20 -10.31 -22.43
CA GLY A 55 15.17 -9.94 -23.41
C GLY A 55 13.84 -10.66 -23.23
N ALA A 56 13.50 -11.08 -21.99
CA ALA A 56 12.27 -11.79 -21.65
C ALA A 56 12.04 -13.06 -22.51
N LYS A 57 13.13 -13.74 -22.88
CA LYS A 57 13.10 -14.94 -23.73
C LYS A 57 12.66 -16.20 -22.99
N GLY A 58 12.74 -16.22 -21.66
CA GLY A 58 12.22 -17.29 -20.82
C GLY A 58 10.74 -17.09 -20.50
N ASN A 59 9.99 -18.18 -20.49
CA ASN A 59 8.57 -18.23 -20.18
C ASN A 59 8.24 -19.51 -19.39
N VAL A 60 6.97 -19.67 -19.00
CA VAL A 60 6.50 -20.83 -18.20
C VAL A 60 6.73 -22.18 -18.90
N ASP A 61 6.68 -22.23 -20.23
CA ASP A 61 6.92 -23.47 -20.98
C ASP A 61 8.40 -23.85 -20.95
N LEU A 62 9.31 -22.88 -21.12
CA LEU A 62 10.75 -23.09 -20.98
C LEU A 62 11.12 -23.53 -19.56
N LEU A 63 10.48 -22.95 -18.55
CA LEU A 63 10.62 -23.35 -17.16
C LEU A 63 10.21 -24.81 -16.93
N ARG A 64 9.13 -25.26 -17.58
CA ARG A 64 8.66 -26.65 -17.51
C ARG A 64 9.59 -27.61 -18.22
N THR A 65 10.06 -27.28 -19.43
CA THR A 65 10.90 -28.18 -20.22
C THR A 65 12.33 -28.19 -19.70
N LEU A 66 13.03 -27.06 -19.82
CA LEU A 66 14.44 -26.95 -19.45
C LEU A 66 14.65 -27.10 -17.94
N GLY A 67 13.74 -26.55 -17.12
CA GLY A 67 13.78 -26.79 -15.68
C GLY A 67 13.63 -28.27 -15.34
N GLY A 68 12.68 -28.96 -15.99
CA GLY A 68 12.47 -30.40 -15.80
C GLY A 68 13.70 -31.25 -16.15
N GLU A 69 14.44 -30.88 -17.21
CA GLU A 69 15.72 -31.53 -17.57
C GLU A 69 16.78 -31.42 -16.46
N PHE A 70 16.75 -30.34 -15.67
CA PHE A 70 17.64 -30.13 -14.53
C PHE A 70 17.02 -30.53 -13.17
N GLY A 71 15.87 -31.22 -13.17
CA GLY A 71 15.20 -31.68 -11.95
C GLY A 71 14.41 -30.62 -11.18
N LEU A 72 14.12 -29.48 -11.81
CA LEU A 72 13.24 -28.43 -11.26
C LEU A 72 11.78 -28.70 -11.65
N GLU A 73 10.92 -28.93 -10.67
CA GLU A 73 9.48 -28.98 -10.88
C GLU A 73 8.91 -27.56 -11.04
N SER A 74 7.98 -27.37 -11.97
CA SER A 74 7.31 -26.08 -12.14
C SER A 74 5.79 -26.20 -12.12
N ARG A 75 5.14 -25.24 -11.46
CA ARG A 75 3.68 -25.13 -11.40
C ARG A 75 3.26 -23.71 -11.77
N VAL A 76 2.32 -23.61 -12.71
CA VAL A 76 1.66 -22.35 -13.04
C VAL A 76 0.37 -22.25 -12.22
N VAL A 77 0.15 -21.09 -11.62
CA VAL A 77 -1.11 -20.75 -10.95
C VAL A 77 -1.87 -19.77 -11.83
N GLU A 78 -3.15 -20.09 -12.06
CA GLU A 78 -4.04 -19.25 -12.83
C GLU A 78 -4.34 -17.94 -12.11
N ALA A 79 -4.68 -16.91 -12.89
CA ALA A 79 -5.06 -15.62 -12.33
C ALA A 79 -6.34 -15.78 -11.49
N VAL A 80 -6.37 -15.14 -10.33
CA VAL A 80 -7.57 -15.08 -9.49
C VAL A 80 -8.56 -14.09 -10.11
N GLU A 81 -9.84 -14.47 -10.17
CA GLU A 81 -10.92 -13.61 -10.66
C GLU A 81 -11.89 -13.22 -9.54
N LYS A 82 -12.30 -11.94 -9.57
CA LYS A 82 -13.37 -11.37 -8.74
C LYS A 82 -13.98 -10.20 -9.53
N ASP A 83 -15.06 -10.46 -10.25
CA ASP A 83 -15.64 -9.52 -11.23
C ASP A 83 -14.59 -9.02 -12.25
N GLY A 84 -13.74 -9.94 -12.72
CA GLY A 84 -12.55 -9.69 -13.54
C GLY A 84 -11.25 -10.06 -12.82
N ILE A 85 -10.13 -10.04 -13.56
CA ILE A 85 -8.82 -10.43 -13.03
C ILE A 85 -8.41 -9.52 -11.86
N VAL A 86 -7.98 -10.14 -10.76
CA VAL A 86 -7.35 -9.46 -9.64
C VAL A 86 -5.92 -9.10 -10.04
N SER A 87 -5.62 -7.80 -10.15
CA SER A 87 -4.31 -7.32 -10.58
C SER A 87 -3.87 -6.06 -9.84
N SER A 88 -2.55 -5.84 -9.78
CA SER A 88 -2.00 -4.61 -9.20
C SER A 88 -2.46 -3.34 -9.94
N SER A 89 -2.68 -3.43 -11.27
CA SER A 89 -3.17 -2.27 -12.05
C SER A 89 -4.58 -1.89 -11.63
N ARG A 90 -5.49 -2.86 -11.53
CA ARG A 90 -6.88 -2.63 -11.10
C ARG A 90 -6.96 -2.08 -9.67
N ILE A 91 -6.12 -2.58 -8.76
CA ILE A 91 -6.03 -2.06 -7.39
C ILE A 91 -5.57 -0.59 -7.40
N ARG A 92 -4.55 -0.25 -8.21
CA ARG A 92 -4.05 1.13 -8.31
C ARG A 92 -5.08 2.06 -8.93
N GLU A 93 -5.83 1.61 -9.92
CA GLU A 93 -6.91 2.37 -10.56
C GLU A 93 -8.02 2.67 -9.56
N ALA A 94 -8.53 1.66 -8.85
CA ALA A 94 -9.54 1.85 -7.81
C ALA A 94 -9.10 2.90 -6.77
N LEU A 95 -7.86 2.83 -6.28
CA LEU A 95 -7.32 3.82 -5.33
C LEU A 95 -7.20 5.23 -5.93
N ARG A 96 -6.82 5.36 -7.21
CA ARG A 96 -6.74 6.65 -7.92
C ARG A 96 -8.10 7.26 -8.22
N ASP A 97 -9.12 6.42 -8.36
CA ASP A 97 -10.50 6.86 -8.60
C ASP A 97 -11.24 7.23 -7.30
N GLY A 98 -10.63 6.94 -6.15
CA GLY A 98 -11.19 7.19 -4.82
C GLY A 98 -12.10 6.08 -4.34
N ASP A 99 -11.84 4.84 -4.76
CA ASP A 99 -12.56 3.64 -4.36
C ASP A 99 -11.65 2.71 -3.51
N PRO A 100 -11.42 3.04 -2.24
CA PRO A 100 -10.65 2.20 -1.33
C PRO A 100 -11.35 0.86 -1.02
N GLN A 101 -12.67 0.76 -1.21
CA GLN A 101 -13.44 -0.44 -0.91
C GLN A 101 -13.17 -1.54 -1.93
N THR A 102 -13.24 -1.21 -3.23
CA THR A 102 -12.84 -2.14 -4.30
C THR A 102 -11.38 -2.55 -4.13
N ALA A 103 -10.49 -1.61 -3.79
CA ALA A 103 -9.09 -1.95 -3.51
C ALA A 103 -8.96 -2.93 -2.33
N ALA A 104 -9.71 -2.70 -1.24
CA ALA A 104 -9.69 -3.58 -0.08
C ALA A 104 -10.23 -4.97 -0.38
N ASP A 105 -11.29 -5.05 -1.18
CA ASP A 105 -11.91 -6.30 -1.62
C ASP A 105 -10.99 -7.16 -2.49
N LEU A 106 -10.13 -6.52 -3.29
CA LEU A 106 -9.12 -7.18 -4.12
C LEU A 106 -7.86 -7.54 -3.32
N LEU A 107 -7.47 -6.69 -2.36
CA LEU A 107 -6.31 -6.90 -1.49
C LEU A 107 -6.57 -7.82 -0.30
N THR A 108 -7.85 -8.14 -0.05
CA THR A 108 -8.40 -8.81 1.15
C THR A 108 -8.10 -8.09 2.47
N ARG A 109 -7.75 -6.81 2.38
CA ARG A 109 -7.48 -5.90 3.50
C ARG A 109 -7.49 -4.46 2.99
N PRO A 110 -7.74 -3.45 3.84
CA PRO A 110 -7.61 -2.05 3.44
C PRO A 110 -6.21 -1.73 2.88
N PHE A 111 -6.15 -0.85 1.87
CA PHE A 111 -4.89 -0.22 1.52
C PHE A 111 -4.44 0.66 2.69
N ALA A 112 -3.14 0.59 3.02
CA ALA A 112 -2.60 1.36 4.13
C ALA A 112 -1.24 1.96 3.79
N ILE A 113 -0.99 3.13 4.39
CA ILE A 113 0.30 3.83 4.35
C ILE A 113 0.89 3.79 5.75
N ARG A 114 2.11 3.27 5.86
CA ARG A 114 2.86 3.21 7.10
C ARG A 114 4.00 4.24 7.07
N GLY A 115 4.18 4.96 8.17
CA GLY A 115 5.24 5.94 8.32
C GLY A 115 5.40 6.45 9.75
N VAL A 116 6.50 7.17 9.97
CA VAL A 116 6.77 7.86 11.24
C VAL A 116 6.03 9.20 11.24
N VAL A 117 5.35 9.51 12.32
CA VAL A 117 4.64 10.78 12.46
C VAL A 117 5.64 11.93 12.62
N GLU A 118 5.60 12.86 11.66
CA GLU A 118 6.41 14.06 11.60
C GLU A 118 5.76 15.23 12.36
N HIS A 119 6.61 16.18 12.78
CA HIS A 119 6.14 17.46 13.29
C HIS A 119 5.68 18.36 12.14
N GLY A 120 4.40 18.72 12.13
CA GLY A 120 3.83 19.67 11.17
C GLY A 120 3.75 21.11 11.68
N ASP A 121 3.09 21.98 10.91
CA ASP A 121 2.89 23.42 11.21
C ASP A 121 2.00 23.70 12.45
N LYS A 122 1.52 22.66 13.14
CA LYS A 122 0.64 22.73 14.33
C LYS A 122 -0.66 23.55 14.15
N ARG A 123 -1.02 23.95 12.92
CA ARG A 123 -2.23 24.72 12.60
C ARG A 123 -3.53 24.00 12.98
N GLY A 124 -3.60 22.69 12.80
CA GLY A 124 -4.76 21.91 13.23
C GLY A 124 -5.00 22.01 14.75
N ARG A 125 -3.93 22.06 15.55
CA ARG A 125 -4.03 22.18 17.01
C ARG A 125 -4.68 23.48 17.46
N THR A 126 -4.48 24.59 16.72
CA THR A 126 -5.09 25.88 17.08
C THR A 126 -6.60 25.92 16.88
N ILE A 127 -7.17 24.98 16.11
CA ILE A 127 -8.60 24.88 15.81
C ILE A 127 -9.25 23.61 16.37
N GLY A 128 -8.54 22.87 17.23
CA GLY A 128 -9.07 21.66 17.88
C GLY A 128 -8.90 20.34 17.10
N TYR A 129 -8.16 20.35 15.99
CA TYR A 129 -7.94 19.19 15.13
C TYR A 129 -6.43 18.86 15.01
N PRO A 130 -5.77 18.35 16.07
CA PRO A 130 -4.37 17.95 16.00
C PRO A 130 -4.18 16.80 14.99
N THR A 131 -3.59 17.10 13.84
CA THR A 131 -3.27 16.08 12.83
C THR A 131 -1.88 15.51 13.03
N ALA A 132 -1.74 14.21 12.80
CA ALA A 132 -0.44 13.56 12.64
C ALA A 132 -0.02 13.73 11.17
N ASN A 133 1.23 14.09 10.88
CA ASN A 133 1.68 14.23 9.49
C ASN A 133 2.56 13.05 9.09
N LEU A 134 2.26 12.43 7.95
CA LEU A 134 3.02 11.32 7.39
C LEU A 134 3.44 11.65 5.97
N ALA A 135 4.71 11.40 5.66
CA ALA A 135 5.19 11.40 4.28
C ALA A 135 4.63 10.19 3.52
N ILE A 136 4.18 10.42 2.28
CA ILE A 136 3.70 9.35 1.39
C ILE A 136 4.87 8.56 0.78
N ASP A 137 6.02 9.22 0.59
CA ASP A 137 7.26 8.62 0.08
C ASP A 137 7.06 7.77 -1.20
N THR A 138 7.34 6.45 -1.13
CA THR A 138 7.26 5.52 -2.27
C THR A 138 5.89 4.86 -2.44
N TYR A 139 4.92 5.17 -1.57
CA TYR A 139 3.57 4.61 -1.69
C TYR A 139 2.85 5.13 -2.93
N LEU A 140 1.88 4.34 -3.40
CA LEU A 140 0.90 4.80 -4.36
C LEU A 140 0.16 6.01 -3.78
N ARG A 141 -0.04 7.04 -4.61
CA ARG A 141 -0.93 8.16 -4.29
C ARG A 141 -2.36 7.75 -4.67
N PRO A 142 -3.27 7.50 -3.71
CA PRO A 142 -4.69 7.42 -4.00
C PRO A 142 -5.20 8.81 -4.41
N LYS A 143 -6.49 8.90 -4.78
CA LYS A 143 -7.13 10.19 -5.08
C LYS A 143 -6.93 11.20 -3.95
N TYR A 144 -6.52 12.42 -4.26
CA TYR A 144 -6.40 13.46 -3.23
C TYR A 144 -7.75 13.91 -2.70
N GLY A 145 -7.81 14.12 -1.38
CA GLY A 145 -9.04 14.44 -0.67
C GLY A 145 -9.11 13.85 0.73
N ILE A 146 -10.33 13.78 1.24
CA ILE A 146 -10.65 13.38 2.61
C ILE A 146 -11.16 11.95 2.63
N TYR A 147 -10.67 11.16 3.59
CA TYR A 147 -11.00 9.76 3.77
C TYR A 147 -11.44 9.46 5.20
N ALA A 148 -12.32 8.48 5.37
CA ALA A 148 -12.48 7.77 6.63
C ALA A 148 -11.38 6.71 6.75
N VAL A 149 -10.64 6.73 7.86
CA VAL A 149 -9.44 5.91 8.06
C VAL A 149 -9.41 5.24 9.44
N THR A 150 -8.61 4.19 9.56
CA THR A 150 -8.13 3.70 10.86
C THR A 150 -6.63 3.84 10.95
N GLY A 151 -6.09 4.24 12.11
CA GLY A 151 -4.66 4.30 12.39
C GLY A 151 -4.27 3.25 13.41
N LYS A 152 -3.31 2.39 13.07
CA LYS A 152 -2.72 1.44 14.01
C LYS A 152 -1.37 1.96 14.51
N ILE A 153 -1.24 2.13 15.82
CA ILE A 153 0.04 2.42 16.47
C ILE A 153 0.84 1.12 16.54
N LEU A 154 1.98 1.04 15.83
CA LEU A 154 2.64 -0.25 15.65
C LEU A 154 3.30 -0.79 16.93
N GLN A 155 3.73 0.11 17.81
CA GLN A 155 4.37 -0.28 19.07
C GLN A 155 3.38 -0.90 20.07
N THR A 156 2.15 -0.39 20.13
CA THR A 156 1.13 -0.82 21.11
C THR A 156 0.09 -1.74 20.51
N GLY A 157 -0.08 -1.72 19.18
CA GLY A 157 -1.17 -2.38 18.47
C GLY A 157 -2.51 -1.66 18.58
N GLU A 158 -2.58 -0.51 19.26
CA GLU A 158 -3.80 0.29 19.43
C GLU A 158 -4.32 0.76 18.07
N VAL A 159 -5.64 0.61 17.85
CA VAL A 159 -6.32 1.02 16.62
C VAL A 159 -7.24 2.20 16.92
N LEU A 160 -7.00 3.30 16.22
CA LEU A 160 -7.76 4.53 16.30
C LEU A 160 -8.61 4.70 15.04
N LYS A 161 -9.80 5.29 15.19
CA LYS A 161 -10.66 5.69 14.06
C LYS A 161 -10.44 7.17 13.78
N GLY A 162 -10.55 7.60 12.53
CA GLY A 162 -10.29 9.00 12.18
C GLY A 162 -10.77 9.40 10.80
N ALA A 163 -10.55 10.67 10.49
CA ALA A 163 -10.60 11.20 9.14
C ALA A 163 -9.19 11.62 8.73
N ALA A 164 -8.81 11.46 7.47
CA ALA A 164 -7.50 11.90 6.99
C ALA A 164 -7.62 12.72 5.71
N ASN A 165 -6.81 13.76 5.62
CA ASN A 165 -6.55 14.44 4.37
C ASN A 165 -5.32 13.83 3.70
N ILE A 166 -5.38 13.57 2.40
CA ILE A 166 -4.21 13.29 1.57
C ILE A 166 -4.16 14.29 0.43
N GLY A 167 -3.07 15.05 0.37
CA GLY A 167 -2.98 16.15 -0.58
C GLY A 167 -1.61 16.80 -0.63
N VAL A 168 -1.50 17.84 -1.45
CA VAL A 168 -0.27 18.60 -1.65
C VAL A 168 -0.30 19.86 -0.78
N ARG A 169 0.75 20.09 0.00
CA ARG A 169 0.98 21.34 0.71
C ARG A 169 1.91 22.25 -0.12
N PRO A 170 1.36 23.20 -0.90
CA PRO A 170 2.17 24.07 -1.75
C PRO A 170 2.96 25.11 -0.94
N GLN A 171 2.70 25.27 0.35
CA GLN A 171 3.40 26.22 1.22
C GLN A 171 4.82 25.74 1.62
N PHE A 172 5.15 24.45 1.41
CA PHE A 172 6.51 23.94 1.61
C PHE A 172 7.36 24.20 0.36
N GLU A 173 8.65 24.46 0.56
CA GLU A 173 9.64 24.50 -0.52
C GLU A 173 10.68 23.38 -0.33
N PRO A 174 10.70 22.34 -1.19
CA PRO A 174 9.74 22.05 -2.27
C PRO A 174 8.35 21.61 -1.75
N PRO A 175 7.28 21.68 -2.57
CA PRO A 175 5.95 21.21 -2.20
C PRO A 175 5.99 19.76 -1.70
N LYS A 176 5.27 19.49 -0.61
CA LYS A 176 5.22 18.17 0.01
C LYS A 176 3.85 17.54 -0.13
N GLU A 177 3.82 16.25 -0.48
CA GLU A 177 2.62 15.43 -0.43
C GLU A 177 2.54 14.79 0.96
N LEU A 178 1.45 15.05 1.67
CA LEU A 178 1.28 14.61 3.06
C LEU A 178 -0.03 13.86 3.23
N LEU A 179 0.03 12.87 4.11
CA LEU A 179 -1.13 12.22 4.72
C LEU A 179 -1.29 12.77 6.13
N GLU A 180 -2.46 13.33 6.42
CA GLU A 180 -2.75 14.08 7.64
C GLU A 180 -3.99 13.51 8.34
N PRO A 181 -3.87 12.36 9.05
CA PRO A 181 -4.95 11.84 9.88
C PRO A 181 -5.23 12.72 11.10
N TYR A 182 -6.51 12.87 11.38
CA TYR A 182 -7.08 13.31 12.65
C TYR A 182 -7.80 12.12 13.28
N PHE A 183 -7.28 11.62 14.41
CA PHE A 183 -7.86 10.50 15.13
C PHE A 183 -8.85 10.96 16.18
N PHE A 184 -9.98 10.28 16.23
CA PHE A 184 -11.07 10.55 17.14
C PHE A 184 -10.73 10.09 18.56
N ASP A 185 -11.13 10.91 19.53
CA ASP A 185 -11.12 10.57 20.96
C ASP A 185 -9.71 10.18 21.48
N PHE A 186 -8.66 10.62 20.79
CA PHE A 186 -7.26 10.37 21.12
C PHE A 186 -6.62 11.64 21.72
N ALA A 187 -6.06 11.50 22.92
CA ALA A 187 -5.44 12.61 23.66
C ALA A 187 -3.91 12.45 23.86
N GLY A 188 -3.31 11.41 23.26
CA GLY A 188 -1.87 11.15 23.36
C GLY A 188 -1.04 11.97 22.37
N ASP A 189 0.26 11.69 22.36
CA ASP A 189 1.21 12.25 21.39
C ASP A 189 1.70 11.14 20.45
N LEU A 190 1.51 11.31 19.15
CA LEU A 190 1.98 10.37 18.13
C LEU A 190 3.33 10.76 17.54
N TYR A 191 3.89 11.93 17.85
CA TYR A 191 5.15 12.37 17.24
C TYR A 191 6.28 11.37 17.44
N GLY A 192 6.99 11.05 16.36
CA GLY A 192 8.07 10.06 16.37
C GLY A 192 7.60 8.61 16.48
N GLN A 193 6.30 8.34 16.65
CA GLN A 193 5.77 6.99 16.60
C GLN A 193 5.56 6.55 15.16
N GLU A 194 5.74 5.26 14.92
CA GLU A 194 5.41 4.64 13.65
C GLU A 194 3.96 4.16 13.67
N ILE A 195 3.16 4.62 12.71
CA ILE A 195 1.76 4.25 12.58
C ILE A 195 1.45 3.75 11.17
N GLU A 196 0.42 2.92 11.05
CA GLU A 196 -0.15 2.47 9.79
C GLU A 196 -1.57 3.03 9.63
N VAL A 197 -1.80 3.81 8.58
CA VAL A 197 -3.09 4.45 8.28
C VAL A 197 -3.77 3.70 7.14
N ALA A 198 -4.85 3.00 7.47
CA ALA A 198 -5.68 2.22 6.56
C ALA A 198 -6.87 3.04 6.05
N PHE A 199 -7.08 3.02 4.74
CA PHE A 199 -8.12 3.77 4.02
C PHE A 199 -9.37 2.90 3.85
N HIS A 200 -10.53 3.37 4.33
CA HIS A 200 -11.79 2.63 4.26
C HIS A 200 -12.79 3.24 3.28
N HIS A 201 -12.96 4.56 3.31
CA HIS A 201 -13.90 5.26 2.44
C HIS A 201 -13.36 6.61 1.99
N PHE A 202 -13.55 6.95 0.72
CA PHE A 202 -13.36 8.31 0.22
C PHE A 202 -14.60 9.14 0.53
N LEU A 203 -14.43 10.31 1.15
CA LEU A 203 -15.54 11.18 1.53
C LEU A 203 -15.76 12.27 0.48
N ARG A 204 -14.69 12.97 0.09
CA ARG A 204 -14.74 14.08 -0.89
C ARG A 204 -13.33 14.50 -1.32
N GLY A 205 -13.25 15.24 -2.43
CA GLY A 205 -12.01 15.91 -2.85
C GLY A 205 -11.64 17.11 -1.96
N GLU A 206 -10.42 17.62 -2.15
CA GLU A 206 -9.97 18.86 -1.52
C GLU A 206 -10.80 20.07 -2.01
N ALA A 207 -11.04 21.01 -1.11
CA ALA A 207 -11.81 22.22 -1.40
C ALA A 207 -11.13 23.44 -0.74
N LYS A 208 -11.28 24.61 -1.36
CA LYS A 208 -10.90 25.89 -0.75
C LYS A 208 -12.10 26.44 0.02
N PHE A 209 -11.84 27.07 1.16
CA PHE A 209 -12.86 27.69 2.00
C PHE A 209 -12.55 29.18 2.14
N ASP A 210 -13.59 30.00 2.03
CA ASP A 210 -13.47 31.46 2.08
C ASP A 210 -13.36 32.01 3.51
N SER A 211 -13.65 31.18 4.52
CA SER A 211 -13.54 31.52 5.95
C SER A 211 -13.09 30.34 6.80
N LEU A 212 -12.58 30.64 7.99
CA LEU A 212 -12.20 29.62 8.97
C LEU A 212 -13.42 28.83 9.48
N ASP A 213 -14.53 29.53 9.75
CA ASP A 213 -15.78 28.91 10.19
C ASP A 213 -16.30 27.91 9.14
N GLY A 214 -16.25 28.28 7.85
CA GLY A 214 -16.67 27.39 6.76
C GLY A 214 -15.79 26.15 6.63
N LEU A 215 -14.49 26.26 6.90
CA LEU A 215 -13.59 25.11 6.99
C LEU A 215 -13.98 24.20 8.16
N MET A 216 -14.19 24.77 9.36
CA MET A 216 -14.55 24.02 10.56
C MET A 216 -15.88 23.28 10.38
N ASP A 217 -16.91 23.94 9.86
CA ASP A 217 -18.21 23.34 9.58
C ASP A 217 -18.10 22.13 8.64
N GLN A 218 -17.23 22.21 7.62
CA GLN A 218 -17.02 21.09 6.72
C GLN A 218 -16.21 19.98 7.38
N MET A 219 -15.20 20.30 8.18
CA MET A 219 -14.43 19.30 8.94
C MET A 219 -15.31 18.52 9.93
N GLU A 220 -16.27 19.19 10.58
CA GLU A 220 -17.24 18.52 11.46
C GLU A 220 -18.11 17.52 10.69
N LYS A 221 -18.61 17.91 9.50
CA LYS A 221 -19.38 17.01 8.63
C LYS A 221 -18.55 15.81 8.18
N ASP A 222 -17.31 16.04 7.77
CA ASP A 222 -16.40 14.97 7.34
C ASP A 222 -16.11 13.99 8.50
N CYS A 223 -15.89 14.51 9.71
CA CYS A 223 -15.66 13.68 10.90
C CYS A 223 -16.92 12.90 11.31
N ALA A 224 -18.10 13.52 11.26
CA ALA A 224 -19.36 12.85 11.56
C ALA A 224 -19.63 11.70 10.57
N GLU A 225 -19.39 11.93 9.28
CA GLU A 225 -19.56 10.90 8.25
C GLU A 225 -18.53 9.78 8.40
N ALA A 226 -17.26 10.12 8.66
CA ALA A 226 -16.23 9.11 8.96
C ALA A 226 -16.61 8.25 10.18
N ARG A 227 -17.10 8.85 11.27
CA ARG A 227 -17.59 8.10 12.44
C ARG A 227 -18.74 7.16 12.07
N ARG A 228 -19.70 7.64 11.26
CA ARG A 228 -20.83 6.84 10.80
C ARG A 228 -20.36 5.63 9.98
N LEU A 229 -19.47 5.84 9.02
CA LEU A 229 -18.96 4.78 8.13
C LEU A 229 -18.09 3.76 8.88
N LEU A 230 -17.25 4.22 9.82
CA LEU A 230 -16.37 3.35 10.60
C LEU A 230 -17.08 2.67 11.79
N SER A 231 -18.35 2.98 12.05
CA SER A 231 -19.10 2.39 13.17
C SER A 231 -19.28 0.88 13.05
N ALA A 232 -19.36 0.36 11.82
CA ALA A 232 -19.51 -1.07 11.52
C ALA A 232 -18.20 -1.86 11.62
N LEU A 233 -17.05 -1.19 11.70
CA LEU A 233 -15.77 -1.85 11.93
C LEU A 233 -15.71 -2.31 13.39
N ALA A 234 -15.67 -3.62 13.61
CA ALA A 234 -15.40 -4.21 14.91
C ALA A 234 -14.10 -3.62 15.50
N PRO A 235 -14.02 -3.42 16.82
CA PRO A 235 -12.79 -2.99 17.49
C PRO A 235 -11.66 -4.00 17.28
#